data_AF-A0A5A7NX46-F1
#
_entry.id   AF-A0A5A7NX46-F1
#
_cell.length_a   1.000
_cell.length_b   1.000
_cell.length_c   1.000
_cell.angle_alpha   90.00
_cell.angle_beta   90.00
_cell.angle_gamma   90.00
#
_symmetry.space_group_name_H-M   'P 1'
#
loop_
_entity.id
_entity.type
_entity.pdbx_description
1 polymer ?
#
loop_
_entity_poly.entity_id
_entity_poly.type
_entity_poly.pdbx_seq_one_letter_code
_entity_poly.pdbx_strand_id
1 'polypeptide(L)'
;MNFFKMKWLLFSVFIISFLFSVLYAVHEVSVSCMMAYEEGGALAVFSSPECSQWVFSPKSFENSTQNCDYATHQGRREYQEDRVTCNLDMKLPFSVIEYYIISSKCRNEALDKRYISGSTATIVLLVNGEFLVANIGDSKALLCSRKNLSTHDTEGSSLVESYVEELTRDHHPDREDEKARIEAAGGFVTKSSIPRVNGVLAVSRAIGDVYLKRYGVTAEPELTGWRHFTNENSFLIVTSDGVFETLAPENVCEIVHTIFESSSEYITKSSLAERIIRSAFRSGSTDNLSAIVISVMLDNCKEKI
;
A
#
# COMPACT_ATOMS: atom_id res chain seq x y z
N MET A 1 50.22 -39.62 12.79
CA MET A 1 49.19 -39.01 13.66
C MET A 1 49.03 -37.48 13.46
N ASN A 2 49.38 -36.91 12.29
CA ASN A 2 49.39 -35.44 12.11
C ASN A 2 48.62 -34.91 10.88
N PHE A 3 48.06 -35.77 10.02
CA PHE A 3 47.35 -35.30 8.82
C PHE A 3 45.84 -35.09 9.03
N PHE A 4 45.23 -35.86 9.94
CA PHE A 4 43.78 -35.79 10.22
C PHE A 4 43.40 -34.58 11.08
N LYS A 5 44.25 -34.21 12.06
CA LYS A 5 44.04 -33.02 12.91
C LYS A 5 44.12 -31.71 12.12
N MET A 6 44.99 -31.64 11.09
CA MET A 6 45.18 -30.42 10.31
C MET A 6 44.00 -30.15 9.35
N LYS A 7 43.41 -31.19 8.76
CA LYS A 7 42.17 -31.05 7.97
C LYS A 7 40.97 -30.65 8.82
N TRP A 8 40.88 -31.14 10.05
CA TRP A 8 39.79 -30.79 10.97
C TRP A 8 39.91 -29.33 11.46
N LEU A 9 41.13 -28.85 11.73
CA LEU A 9 41.37 -27.45 12.09
C LEU A 9 41.06 -26.49 10.92
N LEU A 10 41.45 -26.84 9.70
CA LEU A 10 41.14 -26.02 8.52
C LEU A 10 39.64 -25.98 8.23
N PHE A 11 38.93 -27.10 8.41
CA PHE A 11 37.48 -27.16 8.26
C PHE A 11 36.74 -26.38 9.35
N SER A 12 37.21 -26.42 10.60
CA SER A 12 36.63 -25.62 11.69
C SER A 12 36.86 -24.13 11.51
N VAL A 13 38.05 -23.72 11.02
CA VAL A 13 38.33 -22.31 10.72
C VAL A 13 37.48 -21.82 9.54
N PHE A 14 37.25 -22.66 8.52
CA PHE A 14 36.39 -22.31 7.40
C PHE A 14 34.92 -22.20 7.82
N ILE A 15 34.41 -23.10 8.68
CA ILE A 15 33.06 -23.01 9.23
C ILE A 15 32.90 -21.80 10.16
N ILE A 16 33.89 -21.49 10.99
CA ILE A 16 33.85 -20.30 11.87
C ILE A 16 33.94 -19.02 11.05
N SER A 17 34.77 -18.98 10.01
CA SER A 17 34.86 -17.85 9.07
C SER A 17 33.59 -17.71 8.24
N PHE A 18 32.94 -18.82 7.85
CA PHE A 18 31.68 -18.82 7.11
C PHE A 18 30.51 -18.39 8.01
N LEU A 19 30.47 -18.87 9.26
CA LEU A 19 29.52 -18.40 10.28
C LEU A 19 29.74 -16.93 10.63
N PHE A 20 30.99 -16.47 10.74
CA PHE A 20 31.30 -15.05 10.93
C PHE A 20 30.91 -14.24 9.69
N SER A 21 31.15 -14.70 8.46
CA SER A 21 30.72 -13.98 7.26
C SER A 21 29.20 -13.96 7.09
N VAL A 22 28.49 -15.01 7.52
CA VAL A 22 27.02 -15.04 7.55
C VAL A 22 26.48 -14.13 8.66
N LEU A 23 27.14 -14.07 9.82
CA LEU A 23 26.82 -13.11 10.91
C LEU A 23 27.13 -11.66 10.51
N TYR A 24 28.19 -11.41 9.73
CA TYR A 24 28.52 -10.08 9.22
C TYR A 24 27.66 -9.68 8.02
N ALA A 25 27.09 -10.63 7.27
CA ALA A 25 26.13 -10.36 6.20
C ALA A 25 24.72 -10.04 6.72
N VAL A 26 24.46 -10.17 8.03
CA VAL A 26 23.28 -9.63 8.71
C VAL A 26 23.65 -8.29 9.37
N HIS A 27 24.11 -7.32 8.58
CA HIS A 27 24.13 -5.93 9.00
C HIS A 27 22.96 -5.20 8.34
N GLU A 28 21.80 -5.20 8.97
CA GLU A 28 20.82 -4.09 8.79
C GLU A 28 19.70 -4.04 9.86
N VAL A 29 19.93 -4.52 11.10
CA VAL A 29 19.04 -4.20 12.23
C VAL A 29 19.88 -3.81 13.45
N SER A 30 19.68 -2.60 13.96
CA SER A 30 20.32 -2.14 15.20
C SER A 30 19.87 -3.03 16.36
N VAL A 31 20.82 -3.69 17.04
CA VAL A 31 20.56 -4.56 18.20
C VAL A 31 19.81 -3.80 19.30
N SER A 32 20.09 -2.51 19.46
CA SER A 32 19.39 -1.62 20.38
C SER A 32 17.89 -1.49 20.06
N CYS A 33 17.49 -1.65 18.81
CA CYS A 33 16.10 -1.54 18.38
C CYS A 33 15.31 -2.81 18.54
N MET A 34 15.97 -3.94 18.35
CA MET A 34 15.40 -5.22 18.76
C MET A 34 15.18 -5.23 20.28
N MET A 35 16.13 -4.74 21.07
CA MET A 35 15.96 -4.65 22.53
C MET A 35 14.87 -3.66 22.95
N ALA A 36 14.83 -2.45 22.36
CA ALA A 36 13.77 -1.48 22.63
C ALA A 36 12.38 -2.03 22.25
N TYR A 37 12.31 -2.82 21.17
CA TYR A 37 11.08 -3.52 20.78
C TYR A 37 10.70 -4.63 21.76
N GLU A 38 11.64 -5.46 22.19
CA GLU A 38 11.39 -6.55 23.16
C GLU A 38 10.88 -6.00 24.50
N GLU A 39 11.38 -4.85 24.94
CA GLU A 39 10.97 -4.23 26.20
C GLU A 39 9.65 -3.44 26.10
N GLY A 40 9.37 -2.79 24.97
CA GLY A 40 8.26 -1.82 24.89
C GLY A 40 7.42 -1.84 23.60
N GLY A 41 7.69 -2.75 22.67
CA GLY A 41 7.03 -2.86 21.37
C GLY A 41 7.30 -1.67 20.45
N ALA A 42 6.54 -1.58 19.36
CA ALA A 42 6.73 -0.56 18.32
C ALA A 42 6.81 0.88 18.85
N LEU A 43 5.98 1.24 19.84
CA LEU A 43 5.99 2.58 20.44
C LEU A 43 7.32 2.93 21.13
N ALA A 44 7.99 1.95 21.76
CA ALA A 44 9.29 2.14 22.40
C ALA A 44 10.43 2.23 21.38
N VAL A 45 10.31 1.52 20.25
CA VAL A 45 11.20 1.72 19.10
C VAL A 45 11.04 3.12 18.53
N PHE A 46 9.80 3.59 18.31
CA PHE A 46 9.54 4.94 17.79
C PHE A 46 9.94 6.06 18.75
N SER A 47 9.93 5.79 20.05
CA SER A 47 10.35 6.74 21.08
C SER A 47 11.85 6.64 21.42
N SER A 48 12.55 5.62 20.90
CA SER A 48 13.97 5.39 21.18
C SER A 48 14.85 6.23 20.24
N PRO A 49 15.73 7.09 20.78
CA PRO A 49 16.64 7.88 19.96
C PRO A 49 17.66 7.01 19.19
N GLU A 50 17.92 5.80 19.67
CA GLU A 50 18.82 4.79 19.06
C GLU A 50 18.15 4.05 17.88
N CYS A 51 16.82 4.17 17.77
CA CYS A 51 15.97 3.54 16.76
C CYS A 51 15.31 4.52 15.81
N SER A 52 15.80 5.74 15.83
CA SER A 52 15.59 6.78 14.85
C SER A 52 15.98 6.38 13.42
N GLN A 53 16.43 5.13 13.18
CA GLN A 53 16.72 4.59 11.84
C GLN A 53 15.49 4.33 10.96
N TRP A 54 14.29 4.71 11.40
CA TRP A 54 13.38 5.38 10.46
C TRP A 54 13.93 6.78 10.18
N VAL A 55 15.14 6.87 9.60
CA VAL A 55 15.57 8.14 9.05
C VAL A 55 14.73 8.28 7.79
N PHE A 56 13.56 8.91 7.92
CA PHE A 56 13.06 9.73 6.83
C PHE A 56 14.22 10.66 6.53
N SER A 57 15.00 10.33 5.50
CA SER A 57 16.21 11.06 5.17
C SER A 57 15.86 12.54 5.21
N PRO A 58 16.45 13.39 6.07
CA PRO A 58 16.14 14.81 6.05
C PRO A 58 16.55 15.45 4.70
N LYS A 59 17.29 14.70 3.86
CA LYS A 59 17.56 15.04 2.46
C LYS A 59 16.45 14.64 1.47
N SER A 60 15.38 13.96 1.90
CA SER A 60 14.25 13.60 1.01
C SER A 60 13.26 14.74 0.78
N PHE A 61 13.50 15.94 1.34
CA PHE A 61 12.77 17.15 0.97
C PHE A 61 13.36 17.87 -0.26
N GLU A 62 14.52 17.43 -0.76
CA GLU A 62 15.15 17.99 -1.96
C GLU A 62 15.56 16.88 -2.93
N ASN A 63 14.59 16.05 -3.30
CA ASN A 63 14.42 15.57 -4.66
C ASN A 63 12.98 15.08 -4.74
N SER A 64 12.16 15.80 -5.51
CA SER A 64 10.88 15.29 -5.99
C SER A 64 10.99 13.79 -6.23
N THR A 65 10.24 12.98 -5.49
CA THR A 65 9.93 11.60 -5.85
C THR A 65 9.15 11.67 -7.16
N GLN A 66 9.84 11.89 -8.29
CA GLN A 66 9.22 12.21 -9.59
C GLN A 66 8.22 11.16 -10.04
N ASN A 67 8.32 9.94 -9.49
CA ASN A 67 7.49 8.81 -9.81
C ASN A 67 6.40 8.51 -8.77
N CYS A 68 6.31 9.27 -7.67
CA CYS A 68 5.18 9.16 -6.74
C CYS A 68 4.58 10.50 -6.39
N ASP A 69 3.33 10.65 -6.78
CA ASP A 69 2.51 11.82 -6.59
C ASP A 69 1.32 11.45 -5.69
N TYR A 70 0.91 12.35 -4.81
CA TYR A 70 -0.25 12.14 -3.96
C TYR A 70 -0.94 13.47 -3.66
N ALA A 71 -2.24 13.41 -3.43
CA ALA A 71 -3.04 14.58 -3.08
C ALA A 71 -4.23 14.17 -2.21
N THR A 72 -4.63 15.10 -1.35
CA THR A 72 -5.82 14.94 -0.49
C THR A 72 -6.64 16.22 -0.56
N HIS A 73 -7.96 16.08 -0.57
CA HIS A 73 -8.87 17.21 -0.50
C HIS A 73 -9.98 16.90 0.49
N GLN A 74 -10.18 17.81 1.44
CA GLN A 74 -11.39 17.81 2.25
C GLN A 74 -12.55 18.15 1.32
N GLY A 75 -13.38 17.17 0.97
CA GLY A 75 -14.55 17.40 0.14
C GLY A 75 -15.66 18.13 0.89
N ARG A 76 -16.89 17.63 0.82
CA ARG A 76 -18.06 18.31 1.42
C ARG A 76 -18.35 17.82 2.85
N ARG A 77 -17.31 17.33 3.54
CA ARG A 77 -17.32 16.81 4.92
C ARG A 77 -16.85 17.87 5.91
N GLU A 78 -17.16 17.69 7.19
CA GLU A 78 -16.78 18.64 8.25
C GLU A 78 -15.27 18.65 8.54
N TYR A 79 -14.58 17.53 8.32
CA TYR A 79 -13.15 17.38 8.53
C TYR A 79 -12.52 16.49 7.44
N GLN A 80 -11.18 16.47 7.40
CA GLN A 80 -10.36 15.58 6.57
C GLN A 80 -9.82 14.44 7.45
N GLU A 81 -10.40 13.26 7.32
CA GLU A 81 -9.94 12.03 7.99
C GLU A 81 -8.85 11.29 7.22
N ASP A 82 -8.82 11.43 5.89
CA ASP A 82 -7.91 10.64 5.06
C ASP A 82 -6.45 11.02 5.30
N ARG A 83 -5.60 10.00 5.23
CA ARG A 83 -4.14 10.13 5.32
C ARG A 83 -3.49 9.35 4.18
N VAL A 84 -2.61 10.01 3.45
CA VAL A 84 -1.80 9.38 2.40
C VAL A 84 -0.33 9.58 2.70
N THR A 85 0.45 8.57 2.36
CA THR A 85 1.91 8.66 2.36
C THR A 85 2.44 7.84 1.19
N CYS A 86 3.47 8.34 0.54
CA CYS A 86 4.19 7.58 -0.46
C CYS A 86 5.68 7.77 -0.26
N ASN A 87 6.39 6.66 -0.09
CA ASN A 87 7.82 6.65 0.11
C ASN A 87 8.42 5.47 -0.65
N LEU A 88 9.07 5.76 -1.78
CA LEU A 88 9.68 4.75 -2.65
C LEU A 88 11.08 4.32 -2.16
N ASP A 89 11.71 5.09 -1.28
CA ASP A 89 13.06 4.83 -0.76
C ASP A 89 13.05 4.22 0.66
N MET A 90 11.90 3.69 1.09
CA MET A 90 11.74 3.13 2.43
C MET A 90 12.51 1.82 2.57
N LYS A 91 13.53 1.81 3.44
CA LYS A 91 14.20 0.57 3.87
C LYS A 91 13.39 -0.08 4.98
N LEU A 92 12.83 -1.25 4.70
CA LEU A 92 12.15 -2.07 5.70
C LEU A 92 13.15 -3.05 6.33
N PRO A 93 13.46 -2.92 7.64
CA PRO A 93 14.21 -3.96 8.35
C PRO A 93 13.29 -5.17 8.54
N PHE A 94 13.33 -6.14 7.62
CA PHE A 94 12.47 -7.31 7.70
C PHE A 94 12.96 -8.33 8.75
N SER A 95 12.10 -8.69 9.70
CA SER A 95 12.02 -10.04 10.24
C SER A 95 10.54 -10.44 10.44
N VAL A 96 10.14 -11.55 9.82
CA VAL A 96 8.74 -11.93 9.49
C VAL A 96 7.96 -12.50 10.70
N ILE A 97 8.30 -12.10 11.94
CA ILE A 97 7.64 -12.61 13.16
C ILE A 97 6.78 -11.53 13.87
N GLU A 98 6.87 -10.25 13.48
CA GLU A 98 6.35 -9.15 14.31
C GLU A 98 4.91 -8.67 14.04
N TYR A 99 4.27 -9.08 12.94
CA TYR A 99 2.92 -8.56 12.60
C TYR A 99 1.84 -8.90 13.65
N TYR A 100 1.92 -10.09 14.26
CA TYR A 100 0.91 -10.55 15.21
C TYR A 100 0.96 -9.81 16.56
N ILE A 101 2.17 -9.43 16.98
CA ILE A 101 2.41 -8.79 18.29
C ILE A 101 1.88 -7.34 18.26
N ILE A 102 2.18 -6.58 17.20
CA ILE A 102 1.73 -5.18 17.03
C ILE A 102 0.20 -5.10 17.04
N SER A 103 -0.47 -5.96 16.27
CA SER A 103 -1.94 -5.99 16.19
C SER A 103 -2.61 -6.25 17.56
N SER A 104 -2.06 -7.17 18.36
CA SER A 104 -2.62 -7.51 19.67
C SER A 104 -2.50 -6.38 20.70
N LYS A 105 -1.37 -5.65 20.70
CA LYS A 105 -1.11 -4.54 21.63
C LYS A 105 -1.98 -3.32 21.28
N CYS A 106 -2.03 -2.95 20.00
CA CYS A 106 -2.90 -1.87 19.53
C CYS A 106 -4.38 -2.14 19.82
N ARG A 107 -4.84 -3.39 19.68
CA ARG A 107 -6.21 -3.77 20.02
C ARG A 107 -6.52 -3.61 21.50
N ASN A 108 -5.61 -4.07 22.38
CA ASN A 108 -5.82 -3.96 23.82
C ASN A 108 -5.83 -2.50 24.28
N GLU A 109 -4.94 -1.67 23.73
CA GLU A 109 -4.93 -0.23 24.01
C GLU A 109 -6.21 0.44 23.51
N ALA A 110 -6.69 0.11 22.30
CA ALA A 110 -7.94 0.62 21.77
C ALA A 110 -9.15 0.22 22.65
N LEU A 111 -9.16 -0.98 23.24
CA LEU A 111 -10.18 -1.39 24.19
C LEU A 111 -10.09 -0.62 25.51
N ASP A 112 -8.88 -0.47 26.07
CA ASP A 112 -8.65 0.26 27.32
C ASP A 112 -9.05 1.74 27.20
N LYS A 113 -8.64 2.38 26.10
CA LYS A 113 -8.97 3.78 25.77
C LYS A 113 -10.38 3.96 25.19
N ARG A 114 -11.12 2.87 24.96
CA ARG A 114 -12.46 2.86 24.36
C ARG A 114 -12.52 3.59 23.01
N TYR A 115 -11.52 3.41 22.16
CA TYR A 115 -11.56 3.90 20.80
C TYR A 115 -12.62 3.15 19.99
N ILE A 116 -13.53 3.93 19.41
CA ILE A 116 -14.63 3.44 18.56
C ILE A 116 -14.37 3.67 17.08
N SER A 117 -13.31 4.40 16.73
CA SER A 117 -12.97 4.68 15.34
C SER A 117 -12.34 3.47 14.65
N GLY A 118 -12.46 3.46 13.34
CA GLY A 118 -11.72 2.57 12.46
C GLY A 118 -11.31 3.28 11.19
N SER A 119 -10.57 2.58 10.35
CA SER A 119 -10.03 3.09 9.11
C SER A 119 -9.83 1.95 8.11
N THR A 120 -10.05 2.25 6.85
CA THR A 120 -9.63 1.40 5.73
C THR A 120 -8.13 1.55 5.51
N ALA A 121 -7.52 0.63 4.77
CA ALA A 121 -6.13 0.73 4.37
C ALA A 121 -5.90 0.00 3.05
N THR A 122 -5.41 0.72 2.06
CA THR A 122 -4.91 0.14 0.81
C THR A 122 -3.43 0.47 0.71
N ILE A 123 -2.60 -0.57 0.62
CA ILE A 123 -1.15 -0.47 0.66
C ILE A 123 -0.61 -1.09 -0.61
N VAL A 124 0.32 -0.39 -1.25
CA VAL A 124 1.10 -0.88 -2.37
C VAL A 124 2.55 -0.98 -1.92
N LEU A 125 3.13 -2.18 -2.00
CA LEU A 125 4.55 -2.39 -1.77
C LEU A 125 5.24 -2.60 -3.12
N LEU A 126 6.34 -1.87 -3.33
CA LEU A 126 7.18 -1.98 -4.52
C LEU A 126 8.56 -2.49 -4.11
N VAL A 127 8.97 -3.63 -4.65
CA VAL A 127 10.25 -4.25 -4.33
C VAL A 127 10.83 -4.84 -5.61
N ASN A 128 12.05 -4.44 -5.98
CA ASN A 128 12.79 -4.98 -7.13
C ASN A 128 12.01 -4.99 -8.46
N GLY A 129 11.16 -3.99 -8.71
CA GLY A 129 10.34 -3.91 -9.92
C GLY A 129 9.08 -4.79 -9.90
N GLU A 130 8.80 -5.45 -8.79
CA GLU A 130 7.54 -6.15 -8.51
C GLU A 130 6.67 -5.31 -7.57
N PHE A 131 5.37 -5.58 -7.60
CA PHE A 131 4.42 -4.96 -6.68
C PHE A 131 3.50 -5.98 -6.01
N LEU A 132 3.03 -5.62 -4.83
CA LEU A 132 2.01 -6.33 -4.06
C LEU A 132 1.01 -5.31 -3.54
N VAL A 133 -0.28 -5.60 -3.66
CA VAL A 133 -1.34 -4.79 -3.06
C VAL A 133 -1.95 -5.53 -1.87
N ALA A 134 -2.13 -4.81 -0.77
CA ALA A 134 -2.86 -5.25 0.41
C ALA A 134 -4.04 -4.31 0.66
N ASN A 135 -5.26 -4.84 0.78
CA ASN A 135 -6.47 -4.03 0.98
C ASN A 135 -7.30 -4.45 2.21
N ILE A 136 -7.77 -3.46 2.96
CA ILE A 136 -8.72 -3.58 4.07
C ILE A 136 -9.75 -2.46 3.87
N GLY A 137 -11.00 -2.81 3.60
CA GLY A 137 -12.07 -1.84 3.32
C GLY A 137 -12.39 -1.69 1.83
N ASP A 138 -12.85 -0.50 1.44
CA ASP A 138 -13.43 -0.13 0.14
C ASP A 138 -12.66 0.96 -0.61
N SER A 139 -11.52 1.41 -0.08
CA SER A 139 -10.50 2.09 -0.88
C SER A 139 -9.98 1.13 -1.97
N LYS A 140 -9.59 1.67 -3.13
CA LYS A 140 -9.17 0.86 -4.29
C LYS A 140 -7.75 1.13 -4.73
N ALA A 141 -7.13 0.10 -5.31
CA ALA A 141 -5.94 0.24 -6.13
C ALA A 141 -6.22 -0.21 -7.57
N LEU A 142 -5.74 0.56 -8.54
CA LEU A 142 -5.85 0.31 -9.97
C LEU A 142 -4.47 0.15 -10.59
N LEU A 143 -4.35 -0.76 -11.55
CA LEU A 143 -3.27 -0.75 -12.54
C LEU A 143 -3.83 -0.21 -13.86
N CYS A 144 -3.40 1.00 -14.21
CA CYS A 144 -3.71 1.61 -15.51
C CYS A 144 -2.54 1.33 -16.45
N SER A 145 -2.80 0.75 -17.60
CA SER A 145 -1.79 0.45 -18.62
C SER A 145 -2.25 0.95 -19.97
N ARG A 146 -1.31 1.46 -20.78
CA ARG A 146 -1.57 1.84 -22.16
C ARG A 146 -0.62 1.14 -23.11
N LYS A 147 -1.15 0.52 -24.15
CA LYS A 147 -0.39 -0.17 -25.19
C LYS A 147 -0.66 0.45 -26.56
N ASN A 148 0.40 0.85 -27.25
CA ASN A 148 0.31 1.22 -28.66
C ASN A 148 0.24 -0.07 -29.49
N LEU A 149 -0.89 -0.30 -30.16
CA LEU A 149 -0.98 -1.35 -31.17
C LEU A 149 -0.41 -0.76 -32.46
N SER A 150 0.79 -1.20 -32.84
CA SER A 150 1.29 -0.98 -34.19
C SER A 150 0.51 -1.85 -35.16
N THR A 151 -0.51 -1.29 -35.80
CA THR A 151 -1.14 -1.90 -36.97
C THR A 151 -0.13 -1.84 -38.11
N HIS A 152 0.30 -3.01 -38.59
CA HIS A 152 1.29 -3.10 -39.65
C HIS A 152 0.74 -2.73 -41.04
N ASP A 153 -0.56 -2.46 -41.16
CA ASP A 153 -1.21 -2.22 -42.43
C ASP A 153 -2.06 -0.95 -42.40
N THR A 154 -1.70 -0.03 -43.29
CA THR A 154 -2.46 1.12 -43.81
C THR A 154 -2.73 2.32 -42.87
N GLU A 155 -2.06 3.43 -43.21
CA GLU A 155 -2.41 4.83 -42.91
C GLU A 155 -2.75 5.22 -41.45
N GLY A 156 -1.69 5.52 -40.69
CA GLY A 156 -1.62 6.74 -39.88
C GLY A 156 -2.37 6.78 -38.54
N SER A 157 -3.22 5.80 -38.20
CA SER A 157 -3.88 5.75 -36.90
C SER A 157 -3.23 4.71 -36.00
N SER A 158 -2.37 5.14 -35.07
CA SER A 158 -1.92 4.27 -33.98
C SER A 158 -3.10 4.02 -33.06
N LEU A 159 -3.63 2.79 -33.06
CA LEU A 159 -4.66 2.41 -32.10
C LEU A 159 -4.00 2.29 -30.73
N VAL A 160 -4.52 3.05 -29.77
CA VAL A 160 -4.03 3.02 -28.41
C VAL A 160 -5.07 2.32 -27.55
N GLU A 161 -4.73 1.15 -27.03
CA GLU A 161 -5.58 0.41 -26.12
C GLU A 161 -5.22 0.77 -24.68
N SER A 162 -6.19 1.29 -23.94
CA SER A 162 -6.08 1.54 -22.50
C SER A 162 -6.72 0.38 -21.76
N TYR A 163 -6.00 -0.20 -20.81
CA TYR A 163 -6.46 -1.28 -19.96
C TYR A 163 -6.45 -0.84 -18.51
N VAL A 164 -7.54 -1.14 -17.80
CA VAL A 164 -7.70 -0.85 -16.38
C VAL A 164 -7.95 -2.16 -15.67
N GLU A 165 -7.18 -2.39 -14.61
CA GLU A 165 -7.37 -3.53 -13.72
C GLU A 165 -7.58 -3.04 -12.29
N GLU A 166 -8.72 -3.41 -11.70
CA GLU A 166 -8.92 -3.28 -10.25
C GLU A 166 -8.10 -4.34 -9.53
N LEU A 167 -7.09 -3.89 -8.78
CA LEU A 167 -6.21 -4.76 -7.99
C LEU A 167 -6.83 -5.13 -6.62
N THR A 168 -7.97 -4.53 -6.29
CA THR A 168 -8.67 -4.69 -5.01
C THR A 168 -10.11 -5.03 -5.25
N ARG A 169 -10.69 -5.83 -4.35
CA ARG A 169 -12.14 -6.04 -4.28
C ARG A 169 -12.65 -5.37 -3.03
N ASP A 170 -13.72 -4.58 -3.16
CA ASP A 170 -14.27 -3.85 -2.04
C ASP A 170 -14.76 -4.85 -0.99
N HIS A 171 -14.46 -4.55 0.27
CA HIS A 171 -14.92 -5.34 1.40
C HIS A 171 -16.33 -4.94 1.81
N HIS A 172 -17.26 -4.96 0.87
CA HIS A 172 -18.64 -4.59 1.14
C HIS A 172 -19.36 -5.69 1.97
N PRO A 173 -20.15 -5.34 3.00
CA PRO A 173 -20.77 -6.31 3.91
C PRO A 173 -21.66 -7.36 3.25
N ASP A 174 -22.24 -7.08 2.08
CA ASP A 174 -23.10 -8.04 1.37
C ASP A 174 -22.36 -8.97 0.41
N ARG A 175 -21.04 -8.80 0.23
CA ARG A 175 -20.20 -9.70 -0.56
C ARG A 175 -20.28 -11.10 0.04
N GLU A 176 -20.52 -12.12 -0.78
CA GLU A 176 -21.00 -13.43 -0.31
C GLU A 176 -20.09 -14.06 0.77
N ASP A 177 -18.77 -14.01 0.57
CA ASP A 177 -17.77 -14.51 1.50
C ASP A 177 -17.69 -13.68 2.79
N GLU A 178 -17.71 -12.35 2.68
CA GLU A 178 -17.69 -11.44 3.83
C GLU A 178 -18.96 -11.55 4.67
N LYS A 179 -20.12 -11.60 4.02
CA LYS A 179 -21.40 -11.79 4.66
C LYS A 179 -21.47 -13.13 5.40
N ALA A 180 -21.04 -14.21 4.76
CA ALA A 180 -20.98 -15.53 5.38
C ALA A 180 -20.09 -15.52 6.63
N ARG A 181 -18.94 -14.83 6.57
CA ARG A 181 -18.02 -14.64 7.71
C ARG A 181 -18.66 -13.84 8.85
N ILE A 182 -19.40 -12.77 8.53
CA ILE A 182 -20.13 -11.95 9.51
C ILE A 182 -21.23 -12.77 10.20
N GLU A 183 -22.05 -13.47 9.42
CA GLU A 183 -23.17 -14.27 9.93
C GLU A 183 -22.68 -15.47 10.76
N ALA A 184 -21.60 -16.13 10.34
CA ALA A 184 -20.97 -17.21 11.10
C ALA A 184 -20.40 -16.75 12.45
N ALA A 185 -19.98 -15.48 12.57
CA ALA A 185 -19.54 -14.87 13.81
C ALA A 185 -20.70 -14.33 14.69
N GLY A 186 -21.96 -14.54 14.28
CA GLY A 186 -23.15 -14.07 15.00
C GLY A 186 -23.48 -12.59 14.77
N GLY A 187 -22.87 -11.95 13.77
CA GLY A 187 -23.30 -10.65 13.25
C GLY A 187 -24.44 -10.79 12.23
N PHE A 188 -24.91 -9.66 11.71
CA PHE A 188 -25.85 -9.61 10.59
C PHE A 188 -25.52 -8.46 9.65
N VAL A 189 -26.01 -8.55 8.42
CA VAL A 189 -25.88 -7.50 7.40
C VAL A 189 -27.24 -6.92 7.09
N THR A 190 -27.39 -5.60 7.17
CA THR A 190 -28.68 -4.95 6.86
C THR A 190 -29.04 -5.09 5.39
N LYS A 191 -30.33 -5.31 5.13
CA LYS A 191 -30.92 -5.27 3.79
C LYS A 191 -31.41 -3.84 3.49
N SER A 192 -30.47 -2.91 3.35
CA SER A 192 -30.71 -1.49 3.06
C SER A 192 -30.02 -1.09 1.75
N SER A 193 -30.24 0.14 1.29
CA SER A 193 -29.55 0.68 0.10
C SER A 193 -28.02 0.66 0.26
N ILE A 194 -27.54 0.89 1.48
CA ILE A 194 -26.14 0.70 1.88
C ILE A 194 -26.13 -0.38 2.97
N PRO A 195 -25.77 -1.63 2.66
CA PRO A 195 -25.58 -2.70 3.62
C PRO A 195 -24.56 -2.36 4.70
N ARG A 196 -24.88 -2.71 5.95
CA ARG A 196 -24.04 -2.43 7.12
C ARG A 196 -23.95 -3.62 8.05
N VAL A 197 -22.76 -3.85 8.60
CA VAL A 197 -22.52 -4.82 9.67
C VAL A 197 -23.22 -4.35 10.93
N ASN A 198 -24.16 -5.15 11.42
CA ASN A 198 -25.03 -4.86 12.55
C ASN A 198 -25.73 -3.49 12.47
N GLY A 199 -25.96 -2.99 11.25
CA GLY A 199 -26.55 -1.66 11.01
C GLY A 199 -25.62 -0.47 11.25
N VAL A 200 -24.34 -0.70 11.53
CA VAL A 200 -23.38 0.35 11.89
C VAL A 200 -22.38 0.62 10.78
N LEU A 201 -21.54 -0.36 10.43
CA LEU A 201 -20.36 -0.16 9.59
C LEU A 201 -20.62 -0.57 8.14
N ALA A 202 -20.32 0.30 7.18
CA ALA A 202 -20.55 0.07 5.75
C ALA A 202 -19.45 -0.76 5.05
N VAL A 203 -18.42 -1.17 5.80
CA VAL A 203 -17.36 -2.09 5.37
C VAL A 203 -17.32 -3.32 6.29
N SER A 204 -16.88 -4.45 5.75
CA SER A 204 -16.71 -5.71 6.47
C SER A 204 -15.30 -5.92 7.01
N ARG A 205 -14.33 -5.14 6.53
CA ARG A 205 -12.94 -5.13 7.00
C ARG A 205 -12.48 -3.71 7.29
N ALA A 206 -11.83 -3.53 8.44
CA ALA A 206 -11.31 -2.25 8.90
C ALA A 206 -10.20 -2.47 9.94
N ILE A 207 -9.23 -1.56 10.02
CA ILE A 207 -8.36 -1.39 11.20
C ILE A 207 -9.17 -0.63 12.26
N GLY A 208 -9.03 -0.96 13.54
CA GLY A 208 -9.90 -0.36 14.59
C GLY A 208 -11.27 -1.03 14.63
N ASP A 209 -12.36 -0.29 14.86
CA ASP A 209 -13.73 -0.83 15.01
C ASP A 209 -13.81 -2.04 15.95
N VAL A 210 -13.12 -1.96 17.09
CA VAL A 210 -12.82 -3.13 17.92
C VAL A 210 -14.10 -3.81 18.42
N TYR A 211 -15.13 -3.01 18.70
CA TYR A 211 -16.43 -3.49 19.17
C TYR A 211 -17.18 -4.37 18.14
N LEU A 212 -16.84 -4.27 16.85
CA LEU A 212 -17.42 -5.09 15.77
C LEU A 212 -16.59 -6.33 15.43
N LYS A 213 -15.37 -6.48 15.96
CA LYS A 213 -14.52 -7.64 15.65
C LYS A 213 -15.17 -8.97 16.04
N ARG A 214 -15.93 -8.99 17.14
CA ARG A 214 -16.67 -10.18 17.59
C ARG A 214 -17.78 -10.62 16.64
N TYR A 215 -18.21 -9.73 15.75
CA TYR A 215 -19.28 -9.96 14.77
C TYR A 215 -18.73 -10.21 13.37
N GLY A 216 -17.45 -10.57 13.27
CA GLY A 216 -16.83 -10.80 11.98
C GLY A 216 -16.55 -9.50 11.22
N VAL A 217 -16.14 -8.41 11.88
CA VAL A 217 -15.29 -7.42 11.20
C VAL A 217 -13.84 -7.85 11.39
N THR A 218 -13.00 -7.80 10.35
CA THR A 218 -11.58 -8.19 10.46
C THR A 218 -10.64 -7.08 10.00
N ALA A 219 -9.39 -7.09 10.47
CA ALA A 219 -8.30 -6.25 9.97
C ALA A 219 -7.34 -7.06 9.08
N GLU A 220 -7.75 -8.26 8.66
CA GLU A 220 -6.97 -9.12 7.78
C GLU A 220 -7.09 -8.64 6.33
N PRO A 221 -5.98 -8.24 5.68
CA PRO A 221 -6.01 -7.72 4.32
C PRO A 221 -6.25 -8.84 3.28
N GLU A 222 -6.86 -8.47 2.16
CA GLU A 222 -6.71 -9.26 0.93
C GLU A 222 -5.45 -8.85 0.19
N LEU A 223 -4.72 -9.84 -0.33
CA LEU A 223 -3.45 -9.67 -1.03
C LEU A 223 -3.57 -10.13 -2.49
N THR A 224 -3.01 -9.37 -3.42
CA THR A 224 -2.93 -9.77 -4.85
C THR A 224 -1.90 -10.85 -5.14
N GLY A 225 -0.97 -11.12 -4.20
CA GLY A 225 0.31 -11.75 -4.50
C GLY A 225 1.29 -10.80 -5.21
N TRP A 226 2.55 -11.21 -5.32
CA TRP A 226 3.58 -10.46 -6.06
C TRP A 226 3.32 -10.51 -7.56
N ARG A 227 3.42 -9.36 -8.21
CA ARG A 227 3.12 -9.17 -9.63
C ARG A 227 4.19 -8.32 -10.30
N HIS A 228 4.41 -8.57 -11.59
CA HIS A 228 5.25 -7.73 -12.44
C HIS A 228 4.41 -6.72 -13.22
N PHE A 229 5.03 -5.59 -13.55
CA PHE A 229 4.49 -4.68 -14.56
C PHE A 229 4.59 -5.30 -15.95
N THR A 230 3.52 -5.19 -16.73
CA THR A 230 3.44 -5.78 -18.07
C THR A 230 3.72 -4.78 -19.19
N ASN A 231 3.65 -3.47 -18.91
CA ASN A 231 3.77 -2.41 -19.92
C ASN A 231 4.61 -1.23 -19.40
N GLU A 232 5.32 -0.55 -20.31
CA GLU A 232 6.19 0.60 -19.98
C GLU A 232 5.41 1.85 -19.57
N ASN A 233 4.16 1.99 -20.03
CA ASN A 233 3.25 3.08 -19.67
C ASN A 233 2.22 2.61 -18.63
N SER A 234 2.71 2.18 -17.47
CA SER A 234 1.86 1.70 -16.37
C SER A 234 1.83 2.69 -15.20
N PHE A 235 0.65 2.90 -14.63
CA PHE A 235 0.44 3.66 -13.41
C PHE A 235 -0.23 2.78 -12.36
N LEU A 236 0.32 2.79 -11.14
CA LEU A 236 -0.38 2.30 -9.97
C LEU A 236 -1.09 3.47 -9.32
N ILE A 237 -2.40 3.36 -9.17
CA ILE A 237 -3.23 4.40 -8.59
C ILE A 237 -3.90 3.84 -7.35
N VAL A 238 -3.83 4.53 -6.22
CA VAL A 238 -4.55 4.19 -5.00
C VAL A 238 -5.44 5.36 -4.63
N THR A 239 -6.73 5.12 -4.38
CA THR A 239 -7.64 6.20 -3.95
C THR A 239 -8.61 5.74 -2.88
N SER A 240 -9.13 6.70 -2.11
CA SER A 240 -10.33 6.47 -1.27
C SER A 240 -11.58 6.29 -2.14
N ASP A 241 -12.63 5.74 -1.55
CA ASP A 241 -13.96 5.53 -2.14
C ASP A 241 -14.61 6.85 -2.57
N GLY A 242 -14.31 7.96 -1.90
CA GLY A 242 -14.76 9.30 -2.29
C GLY A 242 -14.51 9.65 -3.76
N VAL A 243 -13.43 9.13 -4.37
CA VAL A 243 -13.17 9.30 -5.81
C VAL A 243 -14.20 8.52 -6.65
N PHE A 244 -14.51 7.30 -6.25
CA PHE A 244 -15.41 6.37 -6.94
C PHE A 244 -16.89 6.61 -6.66
N GLU A 245 -17.24 7.54 -5.75
CA GLU A 245 -18.61 8.06 -5.65
C GLU A 245 -19.11 8.65 -6.99
N THR A 246 -18.19 9.19 -7.81
CA THR A 246 -18.54 9.92 -9.03
C THR A 246 -17.74 9.57 -10.27
N LEU A 247 -16.56 8.95 -10.13
CA LEU A 247 -15.72 8.55 -11.27
C LEU A 247 -15.68 7.02 -11.39
N ALA A 248 -15.80 6.51 -12.61
CA ALA A 248 -15.51 5.10 -12.88
C ALA A 248 -13.98 4.86 -12.95
N PRO A 249 -13.48 3.64 -12.68
CA PRO A 249 -12.06 3.30 -12.80
C PRO A 249 -11.44 3.68 -14.16
N GLU A 250 -12.20 3.51 -15.24
CA GLU A 250 -11.78 3.85 -16.60
C GLU A 250 -11.50 5.35 -16.75
N ASN A 251 -12.38 6.20 -16.20
CA ASN A 251 -12.20 7.65 -16.21
C ASN A 251 -10.97 8.07 -15.41
N VAL A 252 -10.67 7.41 -14.29
CA VAL A 252 -9.48 7.70 -13.48
C VAL A 252 -8.20 7.41 -14.29
N CYS A 253 -8.13 6.25 -14.96
CA CYS A 253 -7.00 5.92 -15.81
C CYS A 253 -6.87 6.85 -17.03
N GLU A 254 -7.98 7.22 -17.67
CA GLU A 254 -7.99 8.15 -18.80
C GLU A 254 -7.44 9.54 -18.42
N ILE A 255 -7.82 10.05 -17.24
CA ILE A 255 -7.30 11.30 -16.68
C ILE A 255 -5.78 11.24 -16.64
N VAL A 256 -5.21 10.19 -16.02
CA VAL A 256 -3.75 10.07 -15.83
C VAL A 256 -3.01 9.99 -17.16
N HIS A 257 -3.47 9.15 -18.10
CA HIS A 257 -2.82 9.00 -19.40
C HIS A 257 -2.85 10.29 -20.23
N THR A 258 -3.99 10.98 -20.26
CA THR A 258 -4.16 12.22 -21.04
C THR A 258 -3.23 13.32 -20.54
N ILE A 259 -3.09 13.46 -19.21
CA ILE A 259 -2.22 14.47 -18.61
C ILE A 259 -0.75 14.14 -18.91
N PHE A 260 -0.37 12.88 -18.72
CA PHE A 260 0.99 12.42 -18.92
C PHE A 260 1.46 12.69 -20.36
N GLU A 261 0.62 12.42 -21.36
CA GLU A 261 0.91 12.70 -22.78
C GLU A 261 0.94 14.18 -23.11
N SER A 262 0.04 14.99 -22.51
CA SER A 262 0.00 16.44 -22.72
C SER A 262 1.17 17.20 -22.08
N SER A 263 1.95 16.54 -21.21
CA SER A 263 3.02 17.18 -20.45
C SER A 263 4.28 17.52 -21.27
N SER A 264 4.33 17.18 -22.57
CA SER A 264 5.43 17.56 -23.47
C SER A 264 5.37 19.00 -23.97
N GLU A 265 4.29 19.75 -23.67
CA GLU A 265 4.13 21.12 -24.11
C GLU A 265 3.62 21.98 -22.95
N TYR A 266 4.41 22.99 -22.57
CA TYR A 266 4.10 24.12 -21.70
C TYR A 266 2.71 24.10 -21.02
N ILE A 267 2.68 24.06 -19.67
CA ILE A 267 1.52 24.26 -18.77
C ILE A 267 0.81 22.94 -18.40
N THR A 268 1.18 22.30 -17.29
CA THR A 268 0.51 22.55 -16.00
C THR A 268 1.35 22.04 -14.81
N LYS A 269 1.51 22.88 -13.77
CA LYS A 269 2.13 22.55 -12.47
C LYS A 269 1.27 21.62 -11.58
N SER A 270 0.12 21.16 -12.05
CA SER A 270 -0.79 20.35 -11.26
C SER A 270 -0.36 18.90 -11.29
N SER A 271 -0.28 18.28 -10.12
CA SER A 271 0.03 16.87 -10.00
C SER A 271 -1.09 15.99 -10.59
N LEU A 272 -0.76 14.76 -11.00
CA LEU A 272 -1.72 13.77 -11.52
C LEU A 272 -2.78 13.44 -10.47
N ALA A 273 -2.37 13.23 -9.21
CA ALA A 273 -3.25 12.96 -8.09
C ALA A 273 -4.22 14.13 -7.84
N GLU A 274 -3.73 15.39 -7.90
CA GLU A 274 -4.56 16.58 -7.76
C GLU A 274 -5.64 16.66 -8.86
N ARG A 275 -5.35 16.20 -10.08
CA ARG A 275 -6.33 16.19 -11.16
C ARG A 275 -7.40 15.12 -11.01
N ILE A 276 -7.06 13.96 -10.43
CA ILE A 276 -8.04 12.93 -10.07
C ILE A 276 -9.03 13.51 -9.05
N ILE A 277 -8.53 14.02 -7.92
CA ILE A 277 -9.40 14.52 -6.84
C ILE A 277 -10.22 15.72 -7.27
N ARG A 278 -9.67 16.64 -8.07
CA ARG A 278 -10.45 17.78 -8.61
C ARG A 278 -11.55 17.34 -9.55
N SER A 279 -11.31 16.30 -10.36
CA SER A 279 -12.32 15.74 -11.24
C SER A 279 -13.46 15.14 -10.43
N ALA A 280 -13.15 14.31 -9.42
CA ALA A 280 -14.17 13.74 -8.52
C ALA A 280 -14.96 14.81 -7.76
N PHE A 281 -14.28 15.81 -7.20
CA PHE A 281 -14.94 16.90 -6.48
C PHE A 281 -15.90 17.71 -7.36
N ARG A 282 -15.49 18.00 -8.60
CA ARG A 282 -16.29 18.72 -9.61
C ARG A 282 -17.46 17.89 -10.13
N SER A 283 -17.29 16.58 -10.24
CA SER A 283 -18.36 15.64 -10.59
C SER A 283 -19.38 15.44 -9.46
N GLY A 284 -19.13 16.02 -8.28
CA GLY A 284 -20.10 16.12 -7.20
C GLY A 284 -19.81 15.26 -5.98
N SER A 285 -18.63 14.63 -5.89
CA SER A 285 -18.27 13.79 -4.74
C SER A 285 -18.43 14.56 -3.43
N THR A 286 -19.12 13.95 -2.47
CA THR A 286 -19.41 14.57 -1.19
C THR A 286 -18.41 14.20 -0.11
N ASP A 287 -17.61 13.17 -0.34
CA ASP A 287 -16.71 12.62 0.65
C ASP A 287 -15.31 13.26 0.67
N ASN A 288 -14.46 12.84 1.60
CA ASN A 288 -13.03 13.07 1.53
C ASN A 288 -12.43 12.39 0.31
N LEU A 289 -11.42 13.05 -0.27
CA LEU A 289 -10.81 12.63 -1.51
C LEU A 289 -9.32 12.47 -1.31
N SER A 290 -8.82 11.28 -1.61
CA SER A 290 -7.40 10.98 -1.53
C SER A 290 -6.96 10.16 -2.72
N ALA A 291 -5.80 10.50 -3.27
CA ALA A 291 -5.20 9.78 -4.38
C ALA A 291 -3.69 9.70 -4.23
N ILE A 292 -3.13 8.56 -4.62
CA ILE A 292 -1.70 8.33 -4.84
C ILE A 292 -1.58 7.82 -6.27
N VAL A 293 -0.65 8.37 -7.04
CA VAL A 293 -0.31 7.97 -8.41
C VAL A 293 1.17 7.69 -8.47
N ILE A 294 1.52 6.45 -8.81
CA ILE A 294 2.90 6.01 -9.00
C ILE A 294 3.11 5.78 -10.49
N SER A 295 4.02 6.54 -11.11
CA SER A 295 4.45 6.29 -12.49
C SER A 295 5.54 5.22 -12.50
N VAL A 296 5.36 4.20 -13.32
CA VAL A 296 6.32 3.10 -13.41
C VAL A 296 6.96 3.15 -14.78
N MET A 297 8.04 3.93 -14.89
CA MET A 297 8.89 3.95 -16.07
C MET A 297 9.79 2.71 -16.04
N LEU A 298 9.55 1.76 -16.94
CA LEU A 298 10.30 0.48 -16.99
C LEU A 298 11.79 0.63 -17.34
N ASP A 299 12.26 1.83 -17.66
CA ASP A 299 13.67 2.06 -18.03
C ASP A 299 14.65 2.04 -16.84
N ASN A 300 14.19 2.21 -15.60
CA ASN A 300 15.07 2.22 -14.42
C ASN A 300 15.26 0.83 -13.76
N CYS A 301 14.61 -0.23 -14.26
CA CYS A 301 14.79 -1.59 -13.73
C CYS A 301 15.84 -2.41 -14.50
N LYS A 302 16.49 -1.83 -15.52
CA LYS A 302 17.64 -2.45 -16.19
C LYS A 302 18.96 -1.89 -15.61
N GLU A 303 19.55 -2.70 -14.74
CA GLU A 303 20.97 -2.72 -14.32
C GLU A 303 21.53 -1.59 -13.44
N LYS A 304 21.88 -1.99 -12.21
CA LYS A 304 23.28 -1.91 -11.76
C LYS A 304 23.70 -3.28 -11.23
N ILE A 305 24.21 -4.13 -12.12
CA ILE A 305 25.06 -5.28 -11.78
C ILE A 305 26.49 -4.76 -11.62
#